data_AF-A0A7H0VF80-F1
#
_entry.id   AF-A0A7H0VF80-F1
#
_cell.length_a   1.000
_cell.length_b   1.000
_cell.length_c   1.000
_cell.angle_alpha   90.00
_cell.angle_beta   90.00
_cell.angle_gamma   90.00
#
_symmetry.space_group_name_H-M   'P 1'
#
loop_
_entity.id
_entity.type
_entity.pdbx_description
1 polymer ?
#
loop_
_entity_poly.entity_id
_entity_poly.type
_entity_poly.pdbx_seq_one_letter_code
_entity_poly.pdbx_strand_id
1 'polypeptide(L)'
;MSFEFFIARRILKNRSATRKVAKPVLNITVWAIALGLIIMILAISTGNGLRKAIKDKVTGFGGDIQILNYRPNPGYEQVPIVLDAALIDSLKHDPRIKKLQAYGQNAGILKADDLFEGAVLKGVGENYDLHFIQDYITEGHIPKFKDGTFDDSILISANLAQKLKLDLFSDCEMYFLRPNKAPLRRKFTVAGIFRTDFDKLDQSFLVGDLDHVQRLAKWDPHEVGAYEIHLQNIDDPQAFLAELRLKLPFEYDAMDARSLNLQLFQWLDLFDLNIMLILGIIIIVATINMSIALLILIMERTTMIGLLKAMGSKNQSIQSIFIINAAYLMGKGLFWGNLIGISLAWLQDRYGFIKLDPSTYYVSVVSIDLNPWHLIGINLITLAICLICLLIPAYLISRIRPNKAIRFD
;
A
#
# COMPACT_ATOMS: atom_id res chain seq x y z
N MET A 1 34.65 -16.00 -25.56
CA MET A 1 33.88 -14.79 -25.92
C MET A 1 33.31 -15.00 -27.31
N SER A 2 32.01 -14.78 -27.52
CA SER A 2 31.42 -14.87 -28.85
C SER A 2 31.89 -13.72 -29.74
N PHE A 3 31.92 -13.95 -31.06
CA PHE A 3 32.29 -12.95 -32.06
C PHE A 3 31.42 -11.70 -31.94
N GLU A 4 30.12 -11.91 -31.70
CA GLU A 4 29.11 -10.86 -31.57
C GLU A 4 29.42 -9.93 -30.39
N PHE A 5 29.77 -10.49 -29.24
CA PHE A 5 30.11 -9.72 -28.04
C PHE A 5 31.39 -8.90 -28.22
N PHE A 6 32.41 -9.47 -28.88
CA PHE A 6 33.66 -8.78 -29.16
C PHE A 6 33.41 -7.53 -30.04
N ILE A 7 32.62 -7.68 -31.10
CA ILE A 7 32.27 -6.58 -31.99
C ILE A 7 31.39 -5.54 -31.28
N ALA A 8 30.36 -5.98 -30.54
CA ALA A 8 29.49 -5.10 -29.77
C ALA A 8 30.29 -4.22 -28.79
N ARG A 9 31.16 -4.83 -27.98
CA ARG A 9 32.03 -4.09 -27.05
C ARG A 9 32.91 -3.06 -27.76
N ARG A 10 33.41 -3.38 -28.96
CA ARG A 10 34.23 -2.45 -29.75
C ARG A 10 33.41 -1.29 -30.30
N ILE A 11 32.16 -1.51 -30.71
CA ILE A 11 31.22 -0.46 -31.13
C ILE A 11 30.99 0.55 -30.00
N LEU A 12 30.82 0.06 -28.77
CA LEU A 12 30.61 0.89 -27.57
C LEU A 12 31.87 1.64 -27.11
N LYS A 13 33.07 1.01 -27.21
CA LYS A 13 34.33 1.55 -26.69
C LYS A 13 35.01 2.53 -27.64
N ASN A 14 34.88 2.36 -28.97
CA ASN A 14 35.54 3.23 -29.94
C ASN A 14 34.84 4.60 -30.09
N ARG A 15 35.24 5.53 -29.22
CA ARG A 15 34.85 6.95 -29.13
C ARG A 15 35.51 7.87 -30.18
N SER A 16 35.85 7.38 -31.37
CA SER A 16 36.54 8.19 -32.41
C SER A 16 35.78 9.49 -32.73
N ALA A 17 36.56 10.55 -32.98
CA ALA A 17 36.21 11.97 -33.08
C ALA A 17 35.23 12.36 -34.21
N THR A 18 34.81 11.42 -35.06
CA THR A 18 33.94 11.67 -36.23
C THR A 18 32.43 11.47 -36.00
N ARG A 19 31.97 11.15 -34.78
CA ARG A 19 30.56 10.79 -34.52
C ARG A 19 29.80 11.82 -33.67
N LYS A 20 29.36 12.91 -34.30
CA LYS A 20 28.60 13.99 -33.65
C LYS A 20 27.11 13.64 -33.44
N VAL A 21 26.50 12.76 -34.25
CA VAL A 21 25.03 12.58 -34.26
C VAL A 21 24.53 11.46 -33.33
N ALA A 22 25.22 10.30 -33.25
CA ALA A 22 24.70 9.19 -32.45
C ALA A 22 24.94 9.32 -30.93
N LYS A 23 26.02 9.97 -30.49
CA LYS A 23 26.33 10.12 -29.06
C LYS A 23 25.22 10.82 -28.27
N PRO A 24 24.69 11.98 -28.71
CA PRO A 24 23.57 12.64 -28.03
C PRO A 24 22.33 11.74 -27.93
N VAL A 25 21.95 11.09 -29.04
CA VAL A 25 20.79 10.19 -29.09
C VAL A 25 20.92 9.04 -28.10
N LEU A 26 22.07 8.37 -28.07
CA LEU A 26 22.30 7.24 -27.15
C LEU A 26 22.24 7.67 -25.68
N ASN A 27 22.76 8.87 -25.35
CA ASN A 27 22.67 9.41 -24.00
C ASN A 27 21.21 9.75 -23.64
N ILE A 28 20.47 10.38 -24.55
CA ILE A 28 19.04 10.68 -24.38
C ILE A 28 18.25 9.40 -24.12
N THR A 29 18.54 8.31 -24.84
CA THR A 29 17.89 7.02 -24.64
C THR A 29 18.18 6.44 -23.25
N VAL A 30 19.43 6.48 -22.80
CA VAL A 30 19.80 6.03 -21.44
C VAL A 30 19.05 6.84 -20.38
N TRP A 31 18.98 8.16 -20.54
CA TRP A 31 18.22 9.04 -19.63
C TRP A 31 16.71 8.78 -19.68
N ALA A 32 16.14 8.55 -20.86
CA ALA A 32 14.72 8.24 -21.01
C ALA A 32 14.35 6.93 -20.31
N ILE A 33 15.19 5.90 -20.43
CA ILE A 33 15.02 4.62 -19.74
C ILE A 33 15.17 4.81 -18.22
N ALA A 34 16.20 5.54 -17.80
CA ALA A 34 16.43 5.82 -16.38
C ALA A 34 15.25 6.56 -15.76
N LEU A 35 14.77 7.62 -16.41
CA LEU A 35 13.62 8.42 -15.96
C LEU A 35 12.34 7.60 -15.93
N GLY A 36 12.08 6.81 -16.97
CA GLY A 36 10.96 5.88 -16.99
C GLY A 36 11.01 4.95 -15.78
N LEU A 37 12.16 4.32 -15.53
CA LEU A 37 12.31 3.41 -14.40
C LEU A 37 12.17 4.11 -13.04
N ILE A 38 12.68 5.33 -12.87
CA ILE A 38 12.49 6.13 -11.64
C ILE A 38 11.00 6.29 -11.37
N ILE A 39 10.24 6.76 -12.36
CA ILE A 39 8.79 7.00 -12.21
C ILE A 39 8.07 5.68 -11.90
N MET A 40 8.42 4.60 -12.60
CA MET A 40 7.80 3.31 -12.39
C MET A 40 8.08 2.72 -10.99
N ILE A 41 9.31 2.85 -10.48
CA ILE A 41 9.68 2.45 -9.11
C ILE A 41 8.87 3.26 -8.10
N LEU A 42 8.84 4.58 -8.25
CA LEU A 42 8.10 5.46 -7.33
C LEU A 42 6.61 5.10 -7.34
N ALA A 43 5.98 4.95 -8.51
CA ALA A 43 4.55 4.66 -8.62
C ALA A 43 4.15 3.36 -7.89
N ILE A 44 4.88 2.27 -8.11
CA ILE A 44 4.60 0.99 -7.44
C ILE A 44 4.88 1.09 -5.94
N SER A 45 6.02 1.68 -5.55
CA SER A 45 6.44 1.72 -4.14
C SER A 45 5.49 2.58 -3.30
N THR A 46 5.01 3.71 -3.83
CA THR A 46 4.03 4.57 -3.14
C THR A 46 2.65 3.94 -3.12
N GLY A 47 2.22 3.28 -4.20
CA GLY A 47 0.91 2.63 -4.26
C GLY A 47 0.81 1.48 -3.26
N ASN A 48 1.79 0.59 -3.25
CA ASN A 48 1.86 -0.52 -2.30
C ASN A 48 2.05 -0.02 -0.87
N GLY A 49 2.89 1.00 -0.66
CA GLY A 49 3.11 1.62 0.64
C GLY A 49 1.82 2.21 1.22
N LEU A 50 1.06 2.96 0.42
CA LEU A 50 -0.24 3.51 0.83
C LEU A 50 -1.24 2.41 1.19
N ARG A 51 -1.38 1.39 0.33
CA ARG A 51 -2.26 0.24 0.57
C ARG A 51 -1.91 -0.47 1.88
N LYS A 52 -0.62 -0.72 2.11
CA LYS A 52 -0.11 -1.37 3.32
C LYS A 52 -0.38 -0.52 4.56
N ALA A 53 -0.04 0.77 4.53
CA ALA A 53 -0.26 1.68 5.65
C ALA A 53 -1.75 1.78 6.05
N ILE A 54 -2.65 1.87 5.06
CA ILE A 54 -4.10 1.90 5.33
C ILE A 54 -4.57 0.54 5.84
N LYS A 55 -4.13 -0.57 5.25
CA LYS A 55 -4.48 -1.91 5.72
C LYS A 55 -4.06 -2.10 7.18
N ASP A 56 -2.81 -1.77 7.51
CA ASP A 56 -2.25 -1.94 8.86
C ASP A 56 -2.99 -1.07 9.89
N LYS A 57 -3.45 0.13 9.51
CA LYS A 57 -4.29 0.98 10.37
C LYS A 57 -5.69 0.40 10.59
N VAL A 58 -6.30 -0.12 9.54
CA VAL A 58 -7.63 -0.74 9.61
C VAL A 58 -7.61 -2.01 10.46
N THR A 59 -6.64 -2.90 10.22
CA THR A 59 -6.51 -4.16 10.97
C THR A 59 -5.92 -3.97 12.36
N GLY A 60 -5.02 -2.98 12.53
CA GLY A 60 -4.47 -2.63 13.84
C GLY A 60 -5.54 -2.13 14.82
N PHE A 61 -6.50 -1.33 14.34
CA PHE A 61 -7.62 -0.88 15.18
C PHE A 61 -8.78 -1.89 15.25
N GLY A 62 -9.10 -2.58 14.16
CA GLY A 62 -10.33 -3.38 14.03
C GLY A 62 -10.15 -4.90 13.97
N GLY A 63 -8.92 -5.41 14.07
CA GLY A 63 -8.59 -6.82 13.78
C GLY A 63 -8.62 -7.16 12.29
N ASP A 64 -8.10 -8.33 11.94
CA ASP A 64 -8.14 -8.85 10.57
C ASP A 64 -9.53 -9.37 10.20
N ILE A 65 -10.22 -9.96 11.18
CA ILE A 65 -11.57 -10.51 11.07
C ILE A 65 -12.39 -10.03 12.26
N GLN A 66 -13.66 -9.69 12.04
CA GLN A 66 -14.63 -9.42 13.09
C GLN A 66 -15.77 -10.42 13.04
N ILE A 67 -16.13 -10.94 14.21
CA ILE A 67 -17.36 -11.71 14.41
C ILE A 67 -18.44 -10.73 14.85
N LEU A 68 -19.48 -10.60 14.03
CA LEU A 68 -20.53 -9.60 14.14
C LEU A 68 -21.90 -10.28 14.11
N ASN A 69 -22.91 -9.61 14.67
CA ASN A 69 -24.29 -10.06 14.56
C ASN A 69 -24.79 -9.79 13.14
N TYR A 70 -25.28 -10.82 12.45
CA TYR A 70 -25.74 -10.71 11.05
C TYR A 70 -27.08 -9.97 10.91
N ARG A 71 -27.78 -9.72 12.02
CA ARG A 71 -29.09 -9.05 11.98
C ARG A 71 -28.94 -7.62 11.44
N PRO A 72 -29.66 -7.25 10.37
CA PRO A 72 -29.64 -5.88 9.87
C PRO A 72 -30.24 -4.94 10.92
N ASN A 73 -29.40 -4.11 11.54
CA ASN A 73 -29.85 -3.08 12.47
C ASN A 73 -29.89 -1.72 11.75
N PRO A 74 -31.08 -1.13 11.53
CA PRO A 74 -31.20 0.22 10.98
C PRO A 74 -30.80 1.32 11.98
N GLY A 75 -30.51 0.99 13.24
CA GLY A 75 -30.01 1.91 14.27
C GLY A 75 -28.50 1.83 14.52
N TYR A 76 -27.95 2.84 15.21
CA TYR A 76 -26.55 2.90 15.64
C TYR A 76 -26.24 2.09 16.93
N GLU A 77 -27.23 1.38 17.48
CA GLU A 77 -27.03 0.49 18.63
C GLU A 77 -26.45 -0.84 18.13
N GLN A 78 -25.36 -1.32 18.72
CA GLN A 78 -24.88 -2.66 18.38
C GLN A 78 -25.81 -3.72 18.98
N VAL A 79 -26.05 -4.81 18.25
CA VAL A 79 -26.76 -5.98 18.80
C VAL A 79 -25.71 -6.85 19.48
N PRO A 80 -25.87 -7.23 20.76
CA PRO A 80 -24.85 -8.01 21.45
C PRO A 80 -24.68 -9.40 20.84
N ILE A 81 -23.52 -9.97 21.10
CA ILE A 81 -23.08 -11.29 20.70
C ILE A 81 -22.60 -12.01 21.95
N VAL A 82 -23.00 -13.26 22.08
CA VAL A 82 -22.45 -14.20 23.06
C VAL A 82 -21.86 -15.37 22.29
N LEU A 83 -20.56 -15.62 22.48
CA LEU A 83 -19.92 -16.82 21.96
C LEU A 83 -19.86 -17.87 23.07
N ASP A 84 -20.10 -19.13 22.70
CA ASP A 84 -19.97 -20.25 23.62
C ASP A 84 -18.54 -20.36 24.15
N ALA A 85 -18.40 -20.66 25.44
CA ALA A 85 -17.08 -20.80 26.07
C ALA A 85 -16.18 -21.81 25.36
N ALA A 86 -16.76 -22.90 24.84
CA ALA A 86 -16.03 -23.90 24.05
C ALA A 86 -15.51 -23.34 22.72
N LEU A 87 -16.29 -22.47 22.05
CA LEU A 87 -15.87 -21.83 20.81
C LEU A 87 -14.77 -20.81 21.08
N ILE A 88 -14.92 -19.97 22.12
CA ILE A 88 -13.87 -19.03 22.56
C ILE A 88 -12.57 -19.78 22.85
N ASP A 89 -12.65 -20.89 23.58
CA ASP A 89 -11.48 -21.71 23.91
C ASP A 89 -10.82 -22.31 22.66
N SER A 90 -11.63 -22.81 21.72
CA SER A 90 -11.13 -23.34 20.44
C SER A 90 -10.42 -22.29 19.59
N LEU A 91 -10.90 -21.03 19.61
CA LEU A 91 -10.30 -19.92 18.87
C LEU A 91 -9.02 -19.44 19.56
N LYS A 92 -9.00 -19.36 20.90
CA LYS A 92 -7.79 -18.98 21.66
C LYS A 92 -6.63 -19.96 21.46
N HIS A 93 -6.92 -21.24 21.22
CA HIS A 93 -5.91 -22.29 21.00
C HIS A 93 -5.61 -22.57 19.52
N ASP A 94 -6.26 -21.89 18.57
CA ASP A 94 -5.97 -22.05 17.15
C ASP A 94 -4.61 -21.40 16.82
N PRO A 95 -3.61 -22.14 16.30
CA PRO A 95 -2.28 -21.60 16.01
C PRO A 95 -2.29 -20.52 14.92
N ARG A 96 -3.38 -20.37 14.17
CA ARG A 96 -3.57 -19.32 13.16
C ARG A 96 -4.02 -17.99 13.76
N ILE A 97 -4.52 -17.99 15.00
CA ILE A 97 -5.01 -16.79 15.67
C ILE A 97 -3.92 -16.26 16.61
N LYS A 98 -3.50 -15.02 16.36
CA LYS A 98 -2.57 -14.31 17.23
C LYS A 98 -3.26 -13.81 18.49
N LYS A 99 -4.44 -13.20 18.34
CA LYS A 99 -5.25 -12.66 19.45
C LYS A 99 -6.74 -12.72 19.13
N LEU A 100 -7.53 -13.02 20.15
CA LEU A 100 -8.98 -12.88 20.17
C LEU A 100 -9.34 -11.86 21.25
N GLN A 101 -10.04 -10.79 20.89
CA GLN A 101 -10.43 -9.73 21.81
C GLN A 101 -11.87 -9.31 21.57
N ALA A 102 -12.56 -8.90 22.63
CA ALA A 102 -13.92 -8.42 22.55
C ALA A 102 -13.96 -6.90 22.67
N TYR A 103 -14.94 -6.29 22.01
CA TYR A 103 -15.22 -4.86 22.17
C TYR A 103 -16.72 -4.60 22.06
N GLY A 104 -17.12 -3.40 22.46
CA GLY A 104 -18.46 -2.87 22.21
C GLY A 104 -18.36 -1.43 21.71
N GLN A 105 -19.37 -0.97 20.97
CA GLN A 105 -19.44 0.43 20.55
C GLN A 105 -20.83 0.99 20.79
N ASN A 106 -20.87 2.23 21.29
CA ASN A 106 -22.08 3.03 21.34
C ASN A 106 -21.80 4.45 20.83
N ALA A 107 -22.64 4.91 19.90
CA ALA A 107 -22.58 6.28 19.41
C ALA A 107 -23.26 7.26 20.37
N GLY A 108 -22.75 8.49 20.43
CA GLY A 108 -23.31 9.56 21.24
C GLY A 108 -22.80 10.93 20.82
N ILE A 109 -23.28 11.96 21.50
CA ILE A 109 -22.84 13.34 21.33
C ILE A 109 -21.94 13.68 22.50
N LEU A 110 -20.67 13.95 22.21
CA LEU A 110 -19.70 14.44 23.17
C LEU A 110 -19.86 15.95 23.33
N LYS A 111 -19.94 16.41 24.57
CA LYS A 111 -20.12 17.80 24.96
C LYS A 111 -19.00 18.23 25.89
N ALA A 112 -18.40 19.37 25.57
CA ALA A 112 -17.48 20.10 26.42
C ALA A 112 -17.92 21.57 26.43
N ASP A 113 -18.27 22.11 27.59
CA ASP A 113 -18.84 23.46 27.73
C ASP A 113 -20.01 23.72 26.76
N ASP A 114 -19.82 24.60 25.77
CA ASP A 114 -20.81 24.96 24.74
C ASP A 114 -20.55 24.29 23.38
N LEU A 115 -19.56 23.40 23.30
CA LEU A 115 -19.15 22.70 22.08
C LEU A 115 -19.67 21.26 22.09
N PHE A 116 -20.06 20.77 20.90
CA PHE A 116 -20.66 19.45 20.72
C PHE A 116 -20.12 18.78 19.46
N GLU A 117 -19.74 17.51 19.56
CA GLU A 117 -19.30 16.69 18.43
C GLU A 117 -19.91 15.29 18.52
N GLY A 118 -20.19 14.66 17.38
CA GLY A 118 -20.58 13.26 17.35
C GLY A 118 -19.37 12.36 17.60
N ALA A 119 -19.50 11.39 18.49
CA ALA A 119 -18.44 10.45 18.81
C ALA A 119 -18.98 9.02 19.03
N VAL A 120 -18.11 8.04 18.87
CA VAL A 120 -18.36 6.62 19.09
C VAL A 120 -17.43 6.17 20.20
N LEU A 121 -18.00 5.76 21.31
CA LEU A 121 -17.25 5.16 22.41
C LEU A 121 -16.99 3.70 22.07
N LYS A 122 -15.74 3.34 21.78
CA LYS A 122 -15.26 1.95 21.69
C LYS A 122 -14.84 1.49 23.07
N GLY A 123 -15.69 0.66 23.68
CA GLY A 123 -15.43 -0.02 24.94
C GLY A 123 -14.52 -1.21 24.74
N VAL A 124 -13.44 -1.30 25.50
CA VAL A 124 -12.46 -2.39 25.48
C VAL A 124 -12.29 -2.98 26.87
N GLY A 125 -12.09 -4.30 26.96
CA GLY A 125 -11.91 -5.02 28.23
C GLY A 125 -10.45 -5.13 28.66
N GLU A 126 -10.20 -5.77 29.82
CA GLU A 126 -8.86 -5.90 30.42
C GLU A 126 -7.83 -6.57 29.49
N ASN A 127 -8.26 -7.56 28.70
CA ASN A 127 -7.39 -8.34 27.82
C ASN A 127 -7.23 -7.75 26.41
N TYR A 128 -7.74 -6.54 26.16
CA TYR A 128 -7.66 -5.91 24.85
C TYR A 128 -6.26 -5.38 24.55
N ASP A 129 -5.76 -5.62 23.34
CA ASP A 129 -4.44 -5.15 22.93
C ASP A 129 -4.47 -3.68 22.52
N LEU A 130 -4.06 -2.81 23.44
CA LEU A 130 -3.94 -1.36 23.19
C LEU A 130 -2.57 -0.95 22.62
N HIS A 131 -1.70 -1.91 22.27
CA HIS A 131 -0.36 -1.59 21.75
C HIS A 131 -0.41 -0.79 20.46
N PHE A 132 -1.39 -1.05 19.57
CA PHE A 132 -1.59 -0.22 18.38
C PHE A 132 -1.79 1.26 18.77
N ILE A 133 -2.67 1.55 19.72
CA ILE A 133 -2.96 2.93 20.15
C ILE A 133 -1.77 3.53 20.90
N GLN A 134 -1.03 2.72 21.66
CA GLN A 134 0.15 3.14 22.42
C GLN A 134 1.18 3.85 21.56
N ASP A 135 1.40 3.37 20.34
CA ASP A 135 2.34 3.97 19.37
C ASP A 135 1.89 5.34 18.85
N TYR A 136 0.61 5.70 19.04
CA TYR A 136 0.00 6.94 18.57
C TYR A 136 -0.40 7.91 19.69
N ILE A 137 -0.06 7.63 20.94
CA ILE A 137 -0.34 8.55 22.05
C ILE A 137 0.57 9.77 21.95
N THR A 138 -0.04 10.95 21.90
CA THR A 138 0.68 12.22 21.89
C THR A 138 0.83 12.77 23.31
N GLU A 139 -0.18 12.60 24.15
CA GLU A 139 -0.22 13.14 25.52
C GLU A 139 -0.93 12.18 26.48
N GLY A 140 -0.52 12.16 27.75
CA GLY A 140 -1.17 11.36 28.79
C GLY A 140 -0.76 9.90 28.83
N HIS A 141 -1.68 9.02 29.22
CA HIS A 141 -1.43 7.59 29.41
C HIS A 141 -2.64 6.74 29.05
N ILE A 142 -2.40 5.45 28.81
CA ILE A 142 -3.47 4.47 28.59
C ILE A 142 -4.11 4.13 29.94
N PRO A 143 -5.42 4.37 30.12
CA PRO A 143 -6.14 3.92 31.30
C PRO A 143 -6.15 2.39 31.37
N LYS A 144 -6.14 1.85 32.59
CA LYS A 144 -6.15 0.41 32.83
C LYS A 144 -7.59 -0.04 33.09
N PHE A 145 -8.27 -0.42 32.02
CA PHE A 145 -9.59 -1.04 32.11
C PHE A 145 -9.46 -2.39 32.81
N LYS A 146 -10.25 -2.59 33.86
CA LYS A 146 -10.29 -3.83 34.63
C LYS A 146 -11.74 -4.25 34.72
N ASP A 147 -12.00 -5.49 34.30
CA ASP A 147 -13.34 -6.03 34.24
C ASP A 147 -14.01 -5.93 35.63
N GLY A 148 -15.18 -5.29 35.70
CA GLY A 148 -15.96 -5.12 36.94
C GLY A 148 -15.57 -3.92 37.82
N THR A 149 -14.61 -3.10 37.41
CA THR A 149 -14.35 -1.79 38.07
C THR A 149 -14.57 -0.65 37.09
N PHE A 150 -15.30 0.38 37.52
CA PHE A 150 -15.58 1.54 36.68
C PHE A 150 -14.35 2.42 36.54
N ASP A 151 -13.90 2.61 35.31
CA ASP A 151 -12.98 3.68 34.95
C ASP A 151 -13.65 4.65 33.97
N ASP A 152 -14.01 5.84 34.47
CA ASP A 152 -14.56 6.93 33.66
C ASP A 152 -13.46 7.60 32.78
N SER A 153 -12.23 7.10 32.82
CA SER A 153 -11.13 7.57 31.99
C SER A 153 -11.28 7.15 30.53
N ILE A 154 -11.13 8.10 29.61
CA ILE A 154 -11.18 7.83 28.17
C ILE A 154 -9.90 8.30 27.46
N LEU A 155 -9.59 7.62 26.37
CA LEU A 155 -8.68 8.10 25.35
C LEU A 155 -9.49 8.82 24.27
N ILE A 156 -9.08 10.05 23.94
CA ILE A 156 -9.71 10.87 22.91
C ILE A 156 -8.73 11.10 21.76
N SER A 157 -9.25 11.18 20.54
CA SER A 157 -8.43 11.58 19.40
C SER A 157 -8.05 13.06 19.48
N ALA A 158 -6.87 13.41 18.96
CA ALA A 158 -6.39 14.80 18.92
C ALA A 158 -7.36 15.73 18.16
N ASN A 159 -8.00 15.24 17.11
CA ASN A 159 -8.97 16.03 16.35
C ASN A 159 -10.23 16.36 17.16
N LEU A 160 -10.79 15.39 17.89
CA LEU A 160 -11.95 15.64 18.77
C LEU A 160 -11.57 16.55 19.94
N ALA A 161 -10.41 16.31 20.55
CA ALA A 161 -9.89 17.15 21.63
C ALA A 161 -9.74 18.61 21.17
N GLN A 162 -9.15 18.84 19.99
CA GLN A 162 -8.98 20.19 19.44
C GLN A 162 -10.31 20.88 19.12
N LYS A 163 -11.27 20.17 18.51
CA LYS A 163 -12.59 20.73 18.19
C LYS A 163 -13.39 21.12 19.43
N LEU A 164 -13.31 20.29 20.47
CA LEU A 164 -14.02 20.49 21.73
C LEU A 164 -13.21 21.32 22.75
N LYS A 165 -11.98 21.70 22.42
CA LYS A 165 -11.03 22.39 23.31
C LYS A 165 -10.84 21.65 24.64
N LEU A 166 -10.74 20.32 24.56
CA LEU A 166 -10.48 19.46 25.71
C LEU A 166 -8.98 19.28 25.90
N ASP A 167 -8.52 19.54 27.12
CA ASP A 167 -7.15 19.30 27.55
C ASP A 167 -7.04 17.96 28.31
N LEU A 168 -5.81 17.51 28.53
CA LEU A 168 -5.55 16.34 29.37
C LEU A 168 -6.12 16.54 30.78
N PHE A 169 -6.78 15.51 31.32
CA PHE A 169 -7.48 15.48 32.61
C PHE A 169 -8.71 16.39 32.71
N SER A 170 -9.20 16.94 31.60
CA SER A 170 -10.48 17.64 31.56
C SER A 170 -11.65 16.66 31.59
N ASP A 171 -12.76 17.12 32.17
CA ASP A 171 -14.02 16.38 32.17
C ASP A 171 -14.85 16.74 30.94
N CYS A 172 -15.49 15.74 30.34
CA CYS A 172 -16.45 15.91 29.27
C CYS A 172 -17.70 15.07 29.51
N GLU A 173 -18.79 15.41 28.82
CA GLU A 173 -20.06 14.74 28.99
C GLU A 173 -20.50 14.12 27.67
N MET A 174 -20.79 12.82 27.67
CA MET A 174 -21.32 12.14 26.50
C MET A 174 -22.80 11.83 26.69
N TYR A 175 -23.59 12.17 25.68
CA TYR A 175 -25.02 11.91 25.61
C TYR A 175 -25.29 10.78 24.62
N PHE A 176 -25.69 9.63 25.14
CA PHE A 176 -26.03 8.45 24.34
C PHE A 176 -27.50 8.51 23.93
N LEU A 177 -27.74 8.45 22.62
CA LEU A 177 -29.09 8.47 22.06
C LEU A 177 -29.78 7.14 22.33
N ARG A 178 -31.07 7.19 22.70
CA ARG A 178 -31.89 6.00 22.92
C ARG A 178 -33.23 6.17 22.20
N PRO A 179 -33.72 5.15 21.46
CA PRO A 179 -35.02 5.22 20.81
C PRO A 179 -36.13 5.54 21.81
N ASN A 180 -36.92 6.57 21.53
CA ASN A 180 -38.11 6.97 22.31
C ASN A 180 -37.86 7.23 23.81
N LYS A 181 -36.63 7.56 24.22
CA LYS A 181 -36.26 7.86 25.61
C LYS A 181 -35.32 9.07 25.68
N ALA A 182 -35.29 9.72 26.84
CA ALA A 182 -34.30 10.76 27.10
C ALA A 182 -32.86 10.21 26.93
N PRO A 183 -31.93 10.98 26.33
CA PRO A 183 -30.53 10.57 26.21
C PRO A 183 -29.93 10.24 27.58
N LEU A 184 -29.07 9.22 27.61
CA LEU A 184 -28.34 8.88 28.83
C LEU A 184 -27.06 9.70 28.87
N ARG A 185 -26.88 10.48 29.94
CA ARG A 185 -25.69 11.31 30.15
C ARG A 185 -24.66 10.55 31.00
N ARG A 186 -23.40 10.55 30.55
CA ARG A 186 -22.25 10.10 31.34
C ARG A 186 -21.15 11.14 31.29
N LYS A 187 -20.43 11.25 32.41
CA LYS A 187 -19.22 12.07 32.52
C LYS A 187 -18.03 11.16 32.29
N PHE A 188 -17.03 11.66 31.57
CA PHE A 188 -15.77 10.99 31.33
C PHE A 188 -14.64 11.98 31.59
N THR A 189 -13.47 11.47 31.95
CA THR A 189 -12.26 12.28 32.14
C THR A 189 -11.23 11.88 31.09
N VAL A 190 -10.61 12.86 30.44
CA VAL A 190 -9.61 12.60 29.39
C VAL A 190 -8.29 12.15 30.02
N ALA A 191 -7.94 10.86 29.89
CA ALA A 191 -6.69 10.32 30.44
C ALA A 191 -5.52 10.31 29.46
N GLY A 192 -5.82 10.38 28.16
CA GLY A 192 -4.82 10.46 27.11
C GLY A 192 -5.40 10.94 25.78
N ILE A 193 -4.51 11.52 24.96
CA ILE A 193 -4.81 12.01 23.62
C ILE A 193 -3.97 11.21 22.63
N PHE A 194 -4.61 10.67 21.59
CA PHE A 194 -3.95 9.91 20.54
C PHE A 194 -4.18 10.53 19.16
N ARG A 195 -3.24 10.32 18.22
CA ARG A 195 -3.38 10.73 16.82
C ARG A 195 -2.88 9.64 15.90
N THR A 196 -3.81 8.93 15.25
CA THR A 196 -3.47 7.84 14.32
C THR A 196 -3.17 8.33 12.90
N ASP A 197 -3.41 9.63 12.62
CA ASP A 197 -3.38 10.21 11.28
C ASP A 197 -4.28 9.42 10.30
N PHE A 198 -5.35 8.81 10.82
CA PHE A 198 -6.37 8.10 10.06
C PHE A 198 -7.71 8.74 10.37
N ASP A 199 -8.17 9.60 9.48
CA ASP A 199 -9.33 10.47 9.72
C ASP A 199 -10.58 9.73 10.17
N LYS A 200 -10.82 8.52 9.63
CA LYS A 200 -11.98 7.72 10.03
C LYS A 200 -11.98 7.36 11.52
N LEU A 201 -10.80 7.18 12.13
CA LEU A 201 -10.65 6.94 13.57
C LEU A 201 -10.59 8.26 14.33
N ASP A 202 -9.73 9.16 13.90
CA ASP A 202 -9.43 10.39 14.63
C ASP A 202 -10.62 11.36 14.65
N GLN A 203 -11.56 11.29 13.72
CA GLN A 203 -12.71 12.22 13.72
C GLN A 203 -13.85 11.82 14.66
N SER A 204 -13.95 10.54 15.06
CA SER A 204 -15.17 10.06 15.73
C SER A 204 -14.95 9.08 16.87
N PHE A 205 -13.78 8.43 17.01
CA PHE A 205 -13.63 7.38 18.02
C PHE A 205 -13.05 7.89 19.34
N LEU A 206 -13.63 7.40 20.44
CA LEU A 206 -13.09 7.42 21.80
C LEU A 206 -12.80 5.98 22.21
N VAL A 207 -11.81 5.75 23.04
CA VAL A 207 -11.57 4.42 23.65
C VAL A 207 -11.77 4.52 25.15
N GLY A 208 -12.61 3.64 25.69
CA GLY A 208 -12.97 3.62 27.10
C GLY A 208 -13.30 2.21 27.57
N ASP A 209 -13.88 2.10 28.76
CA ASP A 209 -14.20 0.81 29.36
C ASP A 209 -15.37 0.12 28.64
N LEU A 210 -15.25 -1.20 28.42
CA LEU A 210 -16.32 -2.06 27.91
C LEU A 210 -17.54 -2.07 28.85
N ASP A 211 -17.33 -2.00 30.15
CA ASP A 211 -18.40 -2.02 31.16
C ASP A 211 -19.35 -0.82 31.00
N HIS A 212 -18.83 0.33 30.55
CA HIS A 212 -19.67 1.48 30.21
C HIS A 212 -20.59 1.15 29.05
N VAL A 213 -20.07 0.59 27.96
CA VAL A 213 -20.85 0.25 26.76
C VAL A 213 -21.94 -0.77 27.09
N GLN A 214 -21.57 -1.85 27.80
CA GLN A 214 -22.51 -2.89 28.22
C GLN A 214 -23.67 -2.31 29.04
N ARG A 215 -23.39 -1.49 30.06
CA ARG A 215 -24.43 -0.92 30.92
C ARG A 215 -25.31 0.11 30.22
N LEU A 216 -24.74 0.92 29.32
CA LEU A 216 -25.49 1.87 28.51
C LEU A 216 -26.52 1.15 27.63
N ALA A 217 -26.12 0.02 27.05
CA ALA A 217 -26.96 -0.82 26.20
C ALA A 217 -27.78 -1.88 26.97
N LYS A 218 -27.57 -1.99 28.29
CA LYS A 218 -28.19 -2.99 29.20
C LYS A 218 -27.86 -4.44 28.82
N TRP A 219 -26.62 -4.66 28.40
CA TRP A 219 -26.07 -5.98 28.13
C TRP A 219 -25.66 -6.69 29.42
N ASP A 220 -25.68 -8.02 29.37
CA ASP A 220 -25.09 -8.88 30.40
C ASP A 220 -23.55 -8.82 30.35
N PRO A 221 -22.84 -9.18 31.43
CA PRO A 221 -21.37 -9.12 31.46
C PRO A 221 -20.67 -9.96 30.39
N HIS A 222 -21.33 -11.02 29.90
CA HIS A 222 -20.83 -11.91 28.85
C HIS A 222 -21.23 -11.48 27.44
N GLU A 223 -22.10 -10.47 27.32
CA GLU A 223 -22.55 -9.91 26.05
C GLU A 223 -21.60 -8.80 25.60
N VAL A 224 -21.11 -8.91 24.37
CA VAL A 224 -20.20 -7.93 23.78
C VAL A 224 -20.71 -7.50 22.41
N GLY A 225 -20.27 -6.36 21.90
CA GLY A 225 -20.73 -5.87 20.60
C GLY A 225 -20.19 -6.72 19.45
N ALA A 226 -18.93 -7.13 19.55
CA ALA A 226 -18.24 -7.94 18.56
C ALA A 226 -16.94 -8.54 19.10
N TYR A 227 -16.40 -9.52 18.37
CA TYR A 227 -15.06 -10.06 18.60
C TYR A 227 -14.13 -9.72 17.44
N GLU A 228 -12.93 -9.24 17.74
CA GLU A 228 -11.85 -9.02 16.78
C GLU A 228 -10.85 -10.17 16.87
N ILE A 229 -10.48 -10.69 15.71
CA ILE A 229 -9.47 -11.72 15.54
C ILE A 229 -8.30 -11.09 14.79
N HIS A 230 -7.13 -11.13 15.43
CA HIS A 230 -5.85 -10.85 14.79
C HIS A 230 -5.25 -12.17 14.36
N LEU A 231 -4.98 -12.29 13.07
CA LEU A 231 -4.42 -13.49 12.49
C LEU A 231 -2.90 -13.48 12.66
N GLN A 232 -2.35 -14.67 12.89
CA GLN A 232 -0.95 -14.92 12.64
C GLN A 232 -0.76 -14.93 11.11
N ASN A 233 0.45 -14.62 10.61
CA ASN A 233 0.71 -14.56 9.18
C ASN A 233 0.34 -15.88 8.49
N ILE A 234 -0.83 -15.93 7.87
CA ILE A 234 -1.41 -17.12 7.23
C ILE A 234 -1.44 -16.93 5.72
N ASP A 235 -1.19 -18.01 4.99
CA ASP A 235 -1.12 -18.00 3.53
C ASP A 235 -2.50 -17.73 2.89
N ASP A 236 -3.58 -18.25 3.48
CA ASP A 236 -4.95 -18.09 2.96
C ASP A 236 -5.94 -17.66 4.07
N PRO A 237 -6.12 -16.35 4.28
CA PRO A 237 -7.10 -15.83 5.23
C PRO A 237 -8.55 -16.03 4.78
N GLN A 238 -8.82 -16.22 3.48
CA GLN A 238 -10.19 -16.44 3.00
C GLN A 238 -10.66 -17.86 3.27
N ALA A 239 -9.77 -18.85 3.11
CA ALA A 239 -10.05 -20.22 3.53
C ALA A 239 -10.34 -20.31 5.04
N PHE A 240 -9.55 -19.62 5.86
CA PHE A 240 -9.79 -19.54 7.31
C PHE A 240 -11.15 -18.87 7.62
N LEU A 241 -11.48 -17.76 6.95
CA LEU A 241 -12.75 -17.07 7.13
C LEU A 241 -13.94 -17.99 6.79
N ALA A 242 -13.84 -18.77 5.71
CA ALA A 242 -14.87 -19.74 5.32
C ALA A 242 -15.03 -20.86 6.36
N GLU A 243 -13.93 -21.38 6.89
CA GLU A 243 -13.96 -22.37 7.98
C GLU A 243 -14.60 -21.79 9.26
N LEU A 244 -14.24 -20.56 9.63
CA LEU A 244 -14.77 -19.89 10.81
C LEU A 244 -16.28 -19.68 10.70
N ARG A 245 -16.78 -19.25 9.54
CA ARG A 245 -18.22 -19.07 9.28
C ARG A 245 -19.01 -20.37 9.48
N LEU A 246 -18.44 -21.53 9.15
CA LEU A 246 -19.10 -22.82 9.34
C LEU A 246 -19.21 -23.24 10.82
N LYS A 247 -18.36 -22.69 11.69
CA LYS A 247 -18.37 -22.95 13.14
C LYS A 247 -19.26 -21.97 13.91
N LEU A 248 -19.61 -20.84 13.30
CA LEU A 248 -20.43 -19.81 13.94
C LEU A 248 -21.92 -20.17 13.89
N PRO A 249 -22.69 -19.81 14.93
CA PRO A 249 -24.14 -19.81 14.86
C PRO A 249 -24.65 -18.97 13.68
N PHE A 250 -25.78 -19.36 13.09
CA PHE A 250 -26.39 -18.68 11.93
C PHE A 250 -26.71 -17.19 12.17
N GLU A 251 -26.83 -16.78 13.44
CA GLU A 251 -27.10 -15.40 13.81
C GLU A 251 -25.88 -14.48 13.70
N TYR A 252 -24.68 -15.06 13.60
CA TYR A 252 -23.42 -14.34 13.52
C TYR A 252 -22.76 -14.55 12.16
N ASP A 253 -21.97 -13.57 11.74
CA ASP A 253 -21.10 -13.69 10.58
C ASP A 253 -19.68 -13.29 10.95
N ALA A 254 -18.71 -13.90 10.28
CA ALA A 254 -17.33 -13.45 10.31
C ALA A 254 -17.06 -12.63 9.05
N MET A 255 -16.63 -11.38 9.23
CA MET A 255 -16.29 -10.49 8.12
C MET A 255 -14.83 -10.09 8.22
N ASP A 256 -14.11 -10.10 7.11
CA ASP A 256 -12.74 -9.57 7.07
C ASP A 256 -12.74 -8.04 7.05
N ALA A 257 -11.61 -7.45 7.43
CA ALA A 257 -11.39 -6.01 7.43
C ALA A 257 -11.69 -5.36 6.07
N ARG A 258 -11.47 -6.10 4.97
CA ARG A 258 -11.78 -5.65 3.61
C ARG A 258 -13.28 -5.53 3.37
N SER A 259 -14.07 -6.54 3.74
CA SER A 259 -15.54 -6.51 3.59
C SER A 259 -16.17 -5.40 4.42
N LEU A 260 -15.69 -5.19 5.65
CA LEU A 260 -16.19 -4.14 6.55
C LEU A 260 -15.86 -2.72 6.05
N ASN A 261 -14.82 -2.59 5.23
CA ASN A 261 -14.37 -1.31 4.68
C ASN A 261 -14.42 -1.33 3.15
N LEU A 262 -15.45 -1.94 2.57
CA LEU A 262 -15.56 -2.19 1.13
C LEU A 262 -15.30 -0.92 0.30
N GLN A 263 -15.92 0.21 0.65
CA GLN A 263 -15.74 1.47 -0.08
C GLN A 263 -14.28 1.95 -0.06
N LEU A 264 -13.60 1.83 1.08
CA LEU A 264 -12.19 2.21 1.24
C LEU A 264 -11.30 1.33 0.36
N PHE A 265 -11.48 0.00 0.43
CA PHE A 265 -10.67 -0.93 -0.36
C PHE A 265 -10.98 -0.88 -1.86
N GLN A 266 -12.22 -0.63 -2.26
CA GLN A 266 -12.57 -0.39 -3.67
C GLN A 266 -11.89 0.87 -4.20
N TRP A 267 -11.87 1.94 -3.40
CA TRP A 267 -11.12 3.15 -3.75
C TRP A 267 -9.61 2.88 -3.87
N LEU A 268 -9.04 2.06 -2.97
CA LEU A 268 -7.64 1.62 -3.09
C LEU A 268 -7.38 0.78 -4.34
N ASP A 269 -8.32 -0.09 -4.71
CA ASP A 269 -8.18 -0.92 -5.92
C ASP A 269 -8.21 -0.08 -7.22
N LEU A 270 -8.78 1.14 -7.21
CA LEU A 270 -8.65 2.08 -8.34
C LEU A 270 -7.20 2.57 -8.57
N PHE A 271 -6.37 2.61 -7.52
CA PHE A 271 -4.96 2.95 -7.66
C PHE A 271 -4.18 1.88 -8.45
N ASP A 272 -4.51 0.59 -8.28
CA ASP A 272 -3.83 -0.50 -8.99
C ASP A 272 -4.00 -0.35 -10.50
N LEU A 273 -5.22 -0.05 -10.94
CA LEU A 273 -5.52 0.19 -12.36
C LEU A 273 -4.75 1.42 -12.88
N ASN A 274 -4.76 2.53 -12.13
CA ASN A 274 -4.06 3.75 -12.53
C ASN A 274 -2.54 3.54 -12.62
N ILE A 275 -1.94 2.84 -11.65
CA ILE A 275 -0.52 2.48 -11.67
C ILE A 275 -0.23 1.61 -12.88
N MET A 276 -1.00 0.55 -13.11
CA MET A 276 -0.82 -0.34 -14.26
C MET A 276 -0.90 0.42 -15.60
N LEU A 277 -1.83 1.36 -15.73
CA LEU A 277 -1.99 2.20 -16.93
C LEU A 277 -0.76 3.09 -17.13
N ILE A 278 -0.29 3.78 -16.10
CA ILE A 278 0.91 4.63 -16.15
C ILE A 278 2.14 3.79 -16.52
N LEU A 279 2.33 2.63 -15.90
CA LEU A 279 3.41 1.70 -16.23
C LEU A 279 3.36 1.29 -17.71
N GLY A 280 2.17 0.95 -18.22
CA GLY A 280 1.96 0.61 -19.62
C GLY A 280 2.38 1.73 -20.58
N ILE A 281 1.98 2.97 -20.31
CA ILE A 281 2.37 4.13 -21.11
C ILE A 281 3.89 4.34 -21.08
N ILE A 282 4.52 4.25 -19.91
CA ILE A 282 5.96 4.45 -19.77
C ILE A 282 6.74 3.37 -20.53
N ILE A 283 6.29 2.11 -20.48
CA ILE A 283 6.91 1.01 -21.21
C ILE A 283 6.80 1.20 -22.72
N ILE A 284 5.65 1.68 -23.22
CA ILE A 284 5.46 2.00 -24.65
C ILE A 284 6.44 3.11 -25.07
N VAL A 285 6.50 4.20 -24.29
CA VAL A 285 7.41 5.32 -24.57
C VAL A 285 8.87 4.87 -24.55
N ALA A 286 9.27 4.08 -23.55
CA ALA A 286 10.62 3.52 -23.45
C ALA A 286 10.97 2.66 -24.66
N THR A 287 10.03 1.83 -25.10
CA THR A 287 10.20 0.93 -26.24
C THR A 287 10.35 1.66 -27.57
N ILE A 288 9.54 2.70 -27.81
CA ILE A 288 9.65 3.54 -29.02
C ILE A 288 11.00 4.26 -29.03
N ASN A 289 11.38 4.88 -27.91
CA ASN A 289 12.66 5.58 -27.77
C ASN A 289 13.84 4.63 -28.03
N MET A 290 13.77 3.41 -27.49
CA MET A 290 14.80 2.40 -27.70
C MET A 290 14.86 1.93 -29.16
N SER A 291 13.72 1.80 -29.83
CA SER A 291 13.63 1.42 -31.24
C SER A 291 14.26 2.48 -32.14
N ILE A 292 13.99 3.77 -31.89
CA ILE A 292 14.60 4.90 -32.60
C ILE A 292 16.12 4.89 -32.40
N ALA A 293 16.58 4.67 -31.17
CA ALA A 293 18.00 4.61 -30.85
C ALA A 293 18.72 3.46 -31.58
N LEU A 294 18.09 2.28 -31.63
CA LEU A 294 18.63 1.14 -32.37
C LEU A 294 18.69 1.42 -33.86
N LEU A 295 17.64 2.02 -34.43
CA LEU A 295 17.58 2.36 -35.85
C LEU A 295 18.70 3.33 -36.22
N ILE A 296 18.89 4.39 -35.42
CA ILE A 296 19.97 5.36 -35.62
C ILE A 296 21.34 4.67 -35.52
N LEU A 297 21.52 3.75 -34.56
CA LEU A 297 22.74 2.98 -34.40
C LEU A 297 23.03 2.08 -35.61
N ILE A 298 21.99 1.46 -36.21
CA ILE A 298 22.10 0.67 -37.43
C ILE A 298 22.46 1.57 -38.62
N MET A 299 21.79 2.72 -38.76
CA MET A 299 21.97 3.66 -39.87
C MET A 299 23.39 4.26 -39.91
N GLU A 300 23.94 4.62 -38.75
CA GLU A 300 25.34 5.10 -38.65
C GLU A 300 26.37 4.01 -38.98
N ARG A 301 25.95 2.73 -38.98
CA ARG A 301 26.81 1.55 -39.15
C ARG A 301 26.49 0.74 -40.41
N THR A 302 25.77 1.31 -41.37
CA THR A 302 25.42 0.65 -42.63
C THR A 302 26.65 0.13 -43.39
N THR A 303 27.73 0.93 -43.49
CA THR A 303 28.99 0.53 -44.16
C THR A 303 29.63 -0.68 -43.48
N MET A 304 29.66 -0.68 -42.13
CA MET A 304 30.19 -1.80 -41.34
C MET A 304 29.36 -3.06 -41.52
N ILE A 305 28.02 -2.93 -41.53
CA ILE A 305 27.09 -4.03 -41.79
C ILE A 305 27.34 -4.61 -43.19
N GLY A 306 27.49 -3.74 -44.20
CA GLY A 306 27.80 -4.14 -45.57
C GLY A 306 29.09 -4.94 -45.67
N LEU A 307 30.16 -4.48 -45.02
CA LEU A 307 31.46 -5.13 -45.01
C LEU A 307 31.42 -6.49 -44.30
N LEU A 308 30.76 -6.59 -43.14
CA LEU A 308 30.57 -7.87 -42.44
C LEU A 308 29.79 -8.88 -43.28
N LYS A 309 28.75 -8.44 -43.99
CA LYS A 309 28.00 -9.31 -44.91
C LYS A 309 28.83 -9.74 -46.11
N ALA A 310 29.63 -8.83 -46.68
CA ALA A 310 30.53 -9.15 -47.80
C ALA A 310 31.59 -10.19 -47.40
N MET A 311 32.05 -10.17 -46.14
CA MET A 311 32.93 -11.18 -45.57
C MET A 311 32.22 -12.48 -45.13
N GLY A 312 30.92 -12.63 -45.40
CA GLY A 312 30.18 -13.87 -45.15
C GLY A 312 29.43 -13.95 -43.81
N SER A 313 29.33 -12.86 -43.04
CA SER A 313 28.58 -12.87 -41.78
C SER A 313 27.07 -13.03 -42.01
N LYS A 314 26.44 -13.96 -41.26
CA LYS A 314 24.98 -14.16 -41.29
C LYS A 314 24.23 -12.96 -40.71
N ASN A 315 23.03 -12.69 -41.22
CA ASN A 315 22.16 -11.61 -40.74
C ASN A 315 21.88 -11.71 -39.23
N GLN A 316 21.64 -12.92 -38.71
CA GLN A 316 21.37 -13.17 -37.29
C GLN A 316 22.55 -12.76 -36.39
N SER A 317 23.79 -13.09 -36.78
CA SER A 317 24.99 -12.69 -36.04
C SER A 317 25.12 -11.16 -35.97
N ILE A 318 24.85 -10.46 -37.08
CA ILE A 318 24.85 -8.99 -37.11
C ILE A 318 23.72 -8.44 -36.23
N GLN A 319 22.51 -9.00 -36.29
CA GLN A 319 21.39 -8.61 -35.41
C GLN A 319 21.75 -8.75 -33.93
N SER A 320 22.35 -9.87 -33.53
CA SER A 320 22.82 -10.10 -32.16
C SER A 320 23.82 -9.05 -31.69
N ILE A 321 24.73 -8.57 -32.55
CA ILE A 321 25.66 -7.47 -32.22
C ILE A 321 24.90 -6.22 -31.78
N PHE A 322 23.86 -5.81 -32.53
CA PHE A 322 23.09 -4.62 -32.21
C PHE A 322 22.17 -4.83 -31.00
N ILE A 323 21.59 -6.02 -30.83
CA ILE A 323 20.81 -6.37 -29.63
C ILE A 323 21.68 -6.35 -28.37
N ILE A 324 22.93 -6.84 -28.43
CA ILE A 324 23.86 -6.78 -27.29
C ILE A 324 24.20 -5.31 -26.94
N ASN A 325 24.42 -4.45 -27.94
CA ASN A 325 24.62 -3.02 -27.71
C ASN A 325 23.38 -2.36 -27.08
N ALA A 326 22.19 -2.74 -27.55
CA ALA A 326 20.92 -2.27 -27.02
C ALA A 326 20.74 -2.70 -25.55
N ALA A 327 21.00 -3.97 -25.24
CA ALA A 327 20.98 -4.52 -23.89
C ALA A 327 21.96 -3.79 -22.97
N TYR A 328 23.15 -3.42 -23.46
CA TYR A 328 24.10 -2.64 -22.68
C TYR A 328 23.60 -1.21 -22.37
N LEU A 329 22.99 -0.53 -23.34
CA LEU A 329 22.38 0.79 -23.14
C LEU A 329 21.22 0.73 -22.16
N MET A 330 20.35 -0.28 -22.30
CA MET A 330 19.28 -0.54 -21.34
C MET A 330 19.84 -0.83 -19.96
N GLY A 331 20.86 -1.69 -19.84
CA GLY A 331 21.51 -1.98 -18.56
C GLY A 331 22.05 -0.73 -17.86
N LYS A 332 22.60 0.24 -18.61
CA LYS A 332 22.98 1.55 -18.04
C LYS A 332 21.79 2.37 -17.58
N GLY A 333 20.73 2.43 -18.39
CA GLY A 333 19.51 3.15 -18.05
C GLY A 333 18.86 2.56 -16.80
N LEU A 334 18.73 1.23 -16.74
CA LEU A 334 18.23 0.50 -15.59
C LEU A 334 19.12 0.72 -14.37
N PHE A 335 20.45 0.66 -14.51
CA PHE A 335 21.36 0.91 -13.38
C PHE A 335 21.14 2.29 -12.75
N TRP A 336 21.15 3.35 -13.56
CA TRP A 336 20.93 4.72 -13.06
C TRP A 336 19.49 4.94 -12.58
N GLY A 337 18.52 4.36 -13.27
CA GLY A 337 17.11 4.45 -12.88
C GLY A 337 16.82 3.79 -11.54
N ASN A 338 17.38 2.60 -11.29
CA ASN A 338 17.28 1.93 -9.99
C ASN A 338 18.03 2.72 -8.92
N LEU A 339 19.27 3.14 -9.20
CA LEU A 339 20.08 3.87 -8.24
C LEU A 339 19.34 5.12 -7.76
N ILE A 340 18.82 5.93 -8.68
CA ILE A 340 18.10 7.16 -8.35
C ILE A 340 16.73 6.86 -7.76
N GLY A 341 15.94 5.97 -8.39
CA GLY A 341 14.57 5.68 -7.97
C GLY A 341 14.49 5.07 -6.57
N ILE A 342 15.34 4.09 -6.28
CA ILE A 342 15.42 3.46 -4.96
C ILE A 342 15.95 4.47 -3.93
N SER A 343 16.95 5.28 -4.27
CA SER A 343 17.46 6.30 -3.35
C SER A 343 16.39 7.34 -2.99
N LEU A 344 15.62 7.82 -3.98
CA LEU A 344 14.53 8.76 -3.74
C LEU A 344 13.42 8.14 -2.89
N ALA A 345 13.04 6.89 -3.19
CA ALA A 345 12.05 6.18 -2.41
C ALA A 345 12.51 5.96 -0.96
N TRP A 346 13.76 5.55 -0.75
CA TRP A 346 14.33 5.39 0.59
C TRP A 346 14.42 6.71 1.36
N LEU A 347 14.80 7.80 0.69
CA LEU A 347 14.82 9.13 1.30
C LEU A 347 13.42 9.57 1.74
N GLN A 348 12.40 9.36 0.90
CA GLN A 348 11.03 9.69 1.25
C GLN A 348 10.50 8.81 2.39
N ASP A 349 10.83 7.52 2.42
CA ASP A 349 10.48 6.62 3.52
C ASP A 349 11.08 7.08 4.86
N ARG A 350 12.35 7.50 4.85
CA ARG A 350 13.06 7.90 6.08
C ARG A 350 12.69 9.29 6.59
N TYR A 351 12.49 10.26 5.70
CA TYR A 351 12.35 11.67 6.06
C TYR A 351 10.94 12.23 5.86
N GLY A 352 10.07 11.54 5.12
CA GLY A 352 8.68 11.95 4.94
C GLY A 352 8.50 13.33 4.31
N PHE A 353 9.31 13.68 3.29
CA PHE A 353 9.30 15.01 2.67
C PHE A 353 7.94 15.37 2.06
N ILE A 354 7.29 14.40 1.42
CA ILE A 354 5.97 14.56 0.81
C ILE A 354 4.90 14.20 1.84
N LYS A 355 4.19 15.23 2.32
CA LYS A 355 3.04 15.11 3.20
C LYS A 355 1.75 15.01 2.39
N LEU A 356 0.79 14.29 2.92
CA LEU A 356 -0.55 14.13 2.35
C LEU A 356 -1.58 14.69 3.32
N ASP A 357 -2.72 15.10 2.78
CA ASP A 357 -3.88 15.45 3.60
C ASP A 357 -4.55 14.16 4.10
N PRO A 358 -4.54 13.89 5.42
CA PRO A 358 -5.15 12.68 5.99
C PRO A 358 -6.65 12.56 5.69
N SER A 359 -7.34 13.67 5.45
CA SER A 359 -8.77 13.68 5.12
C SER A 359 -9.09 13.12 3.75
N THR A 360 -8.13 13.24 2.81
CA THR A 360 -8.29 12.75 1.43
C THR A 360 -7.59 11.41 1.23
N TYR A 361 -6.44 11.20 1.87
CA TYR A 361 -5.57 10.05 1.60
C TYR A 361 -5.44 9.07 2.78
N TYR A 362 -6.08 9.33 3.92
CA TYR A 362 -6.08 8.46 5.11
C TYR A 362 -4.72 8.23 5.77
N VAL A 363 -3.69 8.95 5.32
CA VAL A 363 -2.32 8.96 5.86
C VAL A 363 -1.75 10.38 5.75
N SER A 364 -0.87 10.76 6.68
CA SER A 364 -0.23 12.08 6.75
C SER A 364 1.02 12.23 5.89
N VAL A 365 1.64 11.11 5.51
CA VAL A 365 2.88 11.06 4.72
C VAL A 365 2.75 9.99 3.66
N VAL A 366 3.33 10.23 2.48
CA VAL A 366 3.43 9.21 1.43
C VAL A 366 4.22 8.03 1.97
N SER A 367 3.52 6.92 2.20
CA SER A 367 4.09 5.66 2.67
C SER A 367 4.74 4.92 1.50
N ILE A 368 5.90 4.30 1.74
CA ILE A 368 6.69 3.64 0.71
C ILE A 368 6.93 2.18 1.09
N ASP A 369 6.64 1.27 0.17
CA ASP A 369 6.97 -0.14 0.30
C ASP A 369 8.02 -0.54 -0.75
N LEU A 370 9.26 -0.73 -0.29
CA LEU A 370 10.39 -1.16 -1.13
C LEU A 370 10.50 -2.69 -1.15
N ASN A 371 9.51 -3.37 -1.71
CA ASN A 371 9.56 -4.81 -1.87
C ASN A 371 10.56 -5.23 -2.97
N PRO A 372 11.62 -6.00 -2.65
CA PRO A 372 12.62 -6.43 -3.64
C PRO A 372 12.03 -7.20 -4.82
N TRP A 373 10.96 -7.97 -4.61
CA TRP A 373 10.33 -8.75 -5.66
C TRP A 373 9.63 -7.89 -6.70
N HIS A 374 8.98 -6.80 -6.28
CA HIS A 374 8.39 -5.84 -7.20
C HIS A 374 9.47 -5.08 -7.99
N LEU A 375 10.57 -4.70 -7.34
CA LEU A 375 11.71 -4.04 -7.99
C LEU A 375 12.42 -4.97 -9.01
N ILE A 376 12.59 -6.25 -8.69
CA ILE A 376 13.14 -7.21 -9.65
C ILE A 376 12.17 -7.44 -10.80
N GLY A 377 10.88 -7.64 -10.49
CA GLY A 377 9.82 -7.88 -11.47
C GLY A 377 9.73 -6.77 -12.51
N ILE A 378 9.73 -5.50 -12.08
CA ILE A 378 9.62 -4.37 -13.01
C ILE A 378 10.84 -4.26 -13.94
N ASN A 379 12.04 -4.54 -13.43
CA ASN A 379 13.26 -4.55 -14.24
C ASN A 379 13.22 -5.65 -15.28
N LEU A 380 12.82 -6.87 -14.89
CA LEU A 380 12.73 -8.02 -15.78
C LEU A 380 11.67 -7.81 -16.87
N ILE A 381 10.47 -7.34 -16.50
CA ILE A 381 9.38 -7.08 -17.45
C ILE A 381 9.79 -5.99 -18.44
N THR A 382 10.34 -4.88 -17.96
CA THR A 382 10.80 -3.78 -18.82
C THR A 382 11.88 -4.25 -19.79
N LEU A 383 12.88 -4.98 -19.29
CA LEU A 383 13.97 -5.52 -20.11
C LEU A 383 13.45 -6.51 -21.15
N ALA A 384 12.54 -7.41 -20.77
CA ALA A 384 11.95 -8.39 -21.68
C ALA A 384 11.14 -7.71 -22.80
N ILE A 385 10.23 -6.79 -22.46
CA ILE A 385 9.40 -6.09 -23.43
C ILE A 385 10.25 -5.27 -24.40
N CYS A 386 11.19 -4.48 -23.88
CA CYS A 386 12.06 -3.69 -24.74
C CYS A 386 12.93 -4.57 -25.66
N LEU A 387 13.51 -5.67 -25.17
CA LEU A 387 14.28 -6.59 -26.00
C LEU A 387 13.45 -7.24 -27.11
N ILE A 388 12.23 -7.67 -26.79
CA ILE A 388 11.30 -8.25 -27.78
C ILE A 388 10.98 -7.24 -28.86
N CYS A 389 10.62 -6.00 -28.48
CA CYS A 389 10.29 -4.97 -29.45
C CYS A 389 11.49 -4.53 -30.31
N LEU A 390 12.72 -4.63 -29.80
CA LEU A 390 13.93 -4.34 -30.57
C LEU A 390 14.20 -5.33 -31.70
N LEU A 391 13.58 -6.51 -31.69
CA LEU A 391 13.67 -7.47 -32.80
C LEU A 391 13.12 -6.87 -34.11
N ILE A 392 12.13 -5.98 -34.01
CA ILE A 392 11.50 -5.31 -35.18
C ILE A 392 12.53 -4.43 -35.93
N PRO A 393 13.15 -3.40 -35.32
CA PRO A 393 14.16 -2.61 -36.00
C PRO A 393 15.43 -3.42 -36.32
N ALA A 394 15.79 -4.42 -35.51
CA ALA A 394 16.92 -5.30 -35.83
C ALA A 394 16.70 -6.10 -37.13
N TYR A 395 15.44 -6.46 -37.45
CA TYR A 395 15.12 -7.14 -38.70
C TYR A 395 15.52 -6.31 -39.94
N LEU A 396 15.55 -4.98 -39.85
CA LEU A 396 15.95 -4.10 -40.96
C LEU A 396 17.38 -4.37 -41.46
N ILE A 397 18.26 -4.90 -40.59
CA ILE A 397 19.61 -5.33 -40.95
C ILE A 397 19.57 -6.34 -42.09
N SER A 398 18.58 -7.23 -42.13
CA SER A 398 18.44 -8.25 -43.19
C SER A 398 18.27 -7.63 -44.58
N ARG A 399 17.67 -6.44 -44.67
CA ARG A 399 17.38 -5.73 -45.93
C ARG A 399 18.55 -4.91 -46.48
N ILE A 400 19.62 -4.71 -45.70
CA ILE A 400 20.81 -3.97 -46.15
C ILE A 400 21.59 -4.81 -47.15
N ARG A 401 21.75 -4.31 -48.39
CA ARG A 401 22.52 -4.96 -49.46
C ARG A 401 24.00 -4.52 -49.43
N PRO A 402 24.98 -5.44 -49.44
CA PRO A 402 26.41 -5.10 -49.34
C PRO A 402 26.88 -4.13 -50.42
N ASN A 403 26.45 -4.36 -51.67
CA ASN A 403 26.84 -3.53 -52.82
C ASN A 403 26.39 -2.07 -52.71
N LYS A 404 25.24 -1.80 -52.10
CA LYS A 404 24.75 -0.43 -51.85
C LYS A 404 25.40 0.19 -50.62
N ALA A 405 25.73 -0.62 -49.62
CA ALA A 405 26.31 -0.14 -48.36
C ALA A 405 27.81 0.19 -48.44
N ILE A 406 28.54 -0.40 -49.39
CA ILE A 406 30.00 -0.20 -49.58
C ILE A 406 30.30 0.82 -50.69
N ARG A 407 29.30 1.22 -51.49
CA ARG A 407 29.49 2.18 -52.56
C ARG A 407 29.86 3.55 -51.96
N PHE A 408 31.08 4.00 -52.23
CA PHE A 408 31.53 5.36 -51.96
C PHE A 408 30.86 6.27 -52.99
N ASP A 409 30.14 7.28 -52.52
CA ASP A 409 29.93 8.52 -53.28
C ASP A 409 31.09 9.48 -52.94
#